data_AF-A0A929DVW3-F1
#
_entry.id   AF-A0A929DVW3-F1
#
_cell.length_a   1.000
_cell.length_b   1.000
_cell.length_c   1.000
_cell.angle_alpha   90.00
_cell.angle_beta   90.00
_cell.angle_gamma   90.00
#
_symmetry.space_group_name_H-M   'P 1'
#
loop_
_entity.id
_entity.type
_entity.pdbx_description
1 polymer ?
#
loop_
_entity_poly.entity_id
_entity_poly.type
_entity_poly.pdbx_seq_one_letter_code
_entity_poly.pdbx_strand_id
1 'polypeptide(L)'
;YSTVIENSESQDYICLVDVNEGVSELRINGESAGTNWYGNHIYEVGSLWKPGSNRIKIVLTTTLANYCGSLKENQTARAWTRSYETPVSSGLVGVEWGVP
;
A
#
# COMPACT_ATOMS: atom_id res chain seq x y z
N TYR A 1 -3.69 3.34 5.42
CA TYR A 1 -3.85 4.79 5.14
C TYR A 1 -5.31 5.09 4.79
N SER A 2 -5.84 6.25 5.18
CA SER A 2 -7.19 6.68 4.81
C SER A 2 -7.24 8.20 4.66
N THR A 3 -7.87 8.69 3.61
CA THR A 3 -8.07 10.13 3.37
C THR A 3 -9.36 10.38 2.60
N VAL A 4 -9.74 11.65 2.49
CA VAL A 4 -10.82 12.12 1.62
C VAL A 4 -10.21 13.13 0.66
N ILE A 5 -10.58 13.03 -0.61
CA ILE A 5 -10.16 13.93 -1.65
C ILE A 5 -11.40 14.54 -2.32
N GLU A 6 -11.31 15.82 -2.65
CA GLU A 6 -12.31 16.52 -3.45
C GLU A 6 -11.77 16.65 -4.86
N ASN A 7 -12.48 16.11 -5.84
CA ASN A 7 -12.10 16.25 -7.25
C ASN A 7 -13.33 16.48 -8.14
N SER A 8 -13.28 17.49 -9.00
CA SER A 8 -14.28 17.70 -10.03
C SER A 8 -14.08 16.80 -11.26
N GLU A 9 -12.86 16.31 -11.47
CA GLU A 9 -12.49 15.48 -12.61
C GLU A 9 -12.62 13.98 -12.31
N SER A 10 -12.87 13.19 -13.37
CA SER A 10 -12.90 11.73 -13.30
C SER A 10 -11.49 11.17 -13.19
N GLN A 11 -11.32 10.15 -12.36
CA GLN A 11 -10.04 9.45 -12.19
C GLN A 11 -10.19 8.01 -12.67
N ASP A 12 -9.43 7.62 -13.69
CA ASP A 12 -9.50 6.26 -14.24
C ASP A 12 -8.55 5.31 -13.52
N TYR A 13 -7.35 5.79 -13.17
CA TYR A 13 -6.30 4.98 -12.55
C TYR A 13 -5.67 5.64 -11.33
N ILE A 14 -5.28 4.81 -10.37
CA ILE A 14 -4.42 5.18 -9.24
C ILE A 14 -3.23 4.24 -9.20
N CYS A 15 -2.02 4.80 -9.11
CA CYS A 15 -0.78 4.07 -8.94
C CYS A 15 -0.23 4.30 -7.53
N LEU A 16 0.10 3.20 -6.83
CA LEU A 16 0.81 3.24 -5.56
C LEU A 16 2.31 3.08 -5.84
N VAL A 17 3.05 4.16 -5.64
CA VAL A 17 4.49 4.22 -5.92
C VAL A 17 5.24 3.61 -4.75
N ASP A 18 6.01 2.57 -5.08
CA ASP A 18 6.89 1.81 -4.18
C ASP A 18 6.23 1.42 -2.85
N VAL A 19 5.68 0.21 -2.84
CA VAL A 19 5.06 -0.41 -1.67
C VAL A 19 6.04 -1.26 -0.85
N ASN A 20 7.35 -1.22 -1.18
CA ASN A 20 8.42 -1.92 -0.48
C ASN A 20 8.11 -3.42 -0.21
N GLU A 21 7.86 -4.17 -1.29
CA GLU A 21 7.50 -5.60 -1.25
C GLU A 21 6.21 -5.94 -0.46
N GLY A 22 5.41 -4.92 -0.15
CA GLY A 22 4.11 -5.10 0.50
C GLY A 22 3.00 -5.55 -0.46
N VAL A 23 1.95 -6.12 0.12
CA VAL A 23 0.67 -6.34 -0.57
C VAL A 23 -0.23 -5.15 -0.29
N SER A 24 -0.83 -4.56 -1.33
CA SER A 24 -1.77 -3.45 -1.14
C SER A 24 -3.16 -3.76 -1.70
N GLU A 25 -4.16 -3.38 -0.91
CA GLU A 25 -5.56 -3.31 -1.33
C GLU A 25 -5.98 -1.84 -1.37
N LEU A 26 -6.57 -1.41 -2.49
CA LEU A 26 -7.12 -0.07 -2.66
C LEU A 26 -8.65 -0.15 -2.55
N ARG A 27 -9.24 0.79 -1.81
CA ARG A 27 -10.68 0.96 -1.71
C ARG A 27 -11.10 2.40 -1.95
N ILE A 28 -12.14 2.57 -2.75
CA ILE A 28 -12.74 3.86 -3.10
C ILE A 28 -14.19 3.84 -2.58
N ASN A 29 -14.55 4.82 -1.75
CA ASN A 29 -15.88 4.95 -1.16
C ASN A 29 -16.36 3.69 -0.40
N GLY A 30 -15.43 2.87 0.09
CA GLY A 30 -15.70 1.60 0.78
C GLY A 30 -15.71 0.37 -0.12
N GLU A 31 -15.81 0.56 -1.44
CA GLU A 31 -15.76 -0.50 -2.46
C GLU A 31 -14.31 -0.84 -2.83
N SER A 32 -14.02 -2.11 -3.11
CA SER A 32 -12.65 -2.56 -3.41
C SER A 32 -12.32 -2.32 -4.88
N ALA A 33 -11.19 -1.66 -5.14
CA ALA A 33 -10.60 -1.49 -6.47
C ALA A 33 -9.64 -2.65 -6.83
N GLY A 34 -9.40 -3.58 -5.90
CA GLY A 34 -8.55 -4.75 -6.10
C GLY A 34 -7.39 -4.84 -5.13
N THR A 35 -6.56 -5.87 -5.31
CA THR A 35 -5.38 -6.16 -4.49
C THR A 35 -4.22 -6.57 -5.38
N ASN A 36 -3.05 -5.95 -5.18
CA ASN A 36 -1.82 -6.25 -5.89
C ASN A 36 -0.76 -6.71 -4.90
N TRP A 37 -0.04 -7.77 -5.27
CA TRP A 37 0.98 -8.44 -4.44
C TRP A 37 2.33 -8.59 -5.15
N TYR A 38 2.43 -8.12 -6.40
CA TYR A 38 3.64 -8.10 -7.21
C TYR A 38 3.51 -7.07 -8.33
N GLY A 39 4.64 -6.71 -8.94
CA GLY A 39 4.67 -5.81 -10.09
C GLY A 39 4.30 -4.37 -9.72
N ASN A 40 3.72 -3.63 -10.67
CA ASN A 40 3.25 -2.27 -10.42
C ASN A 40 1.90 -2.29 -9.72
N HIS A 41 1.75 -1.48 -8.68
CA HIS A 41 0.52 -1.42 -7.89
C HIS A 41 -0.44 -0.40 -8.49
N ILE A 42 -1.06 -0.76 -9.61
CA ILE A 42 -1.95 0.09 -10.40
C ILE A 42 -3.36 -0.45 -10.33
N TYR A 43 -4.33 0.46 -10.15
CA TYR A 43 -5.73 0.13 -9.92
C TYR A 43 -6.61 0.95 -10.85
N GLU A 44 -7.50 0.27 -11.57
CA GLU A 44 -8.58 0.90 -12.31
C GLU A 44 -9.70 1.29 -11.33
N VAL A 45 -9.99 2.59 -11.23
CA VAL A 45 -10.94 3.17 -10.26
C VAL A 45 -12.06 3.97 -10.91
N GLY A 46 -12.05 4.13 -12.24
CA GLY A 46 -13.03 4.95 -12.96
C GLY A 46 -14.49 4.63 -12.64
N SER A 47 -14.81 3.34 -12.51
CA SER A 47 -16.17 2.89 -12.15
C SER A 47 -16.58 3.15 -10.70
N LEU A 48 -15.60 3.36 -9.80
CA LEU A 48 -15.81 3.60 -8.37
C LEU A 48 -15.77 5.09 -8.00
N TRP A 49 -15.26 5.92 -8.92
CA TRP A 49 -15.07 7.34 -8.72
C TRP A 49 -16.36 8.14 -8.89
N LYS A 50 -16.55 9.15 -8.05
CA LYS A 50 -17.71 10.05 -8.10
C LYS A 50 -17.26 11.50 -8.21
N PRO A 51 -18.00 12.39 -8.89
CA PRO A 51 -17.71 13.82 -8.82
C PRO A 51 -17.79 14.34 -7.37
N GLY A 52 -16.82 15.16 -6.97
CA GLY A 52 -16.71 15.73 -5.63
C GLY A 52 -15.91 14.85 -4.67
N SER A 53 -16.51 14.57 -3.50
CA SER A 53 -15.83 13.94 -2.38
C SER A 53 -15.71 12.42 -2.56
N ASN A 54 -14.48 11.91 -2.55
CA ASN A 54 -14.20 10.47 -2.54
C ASN A 54 -13.35 10.08 -1.34
N ARG A 55 -13.76 9.03 -0.64
CA ARG A 55 -12.97 8.44 0.44
C ARG A 55 -12.03 7.39 -0.14
N ILE A 56 -10.73 7.56 0.09
CA ILE A 56 -9.71 6.59 -0.32
C ILE A 56 -9.17 5.89 0.90
N LYS A 57 -9.09 4.57 0.83
CA LYS A 57 -8.45 3.73 1.84
C LYS A 57 -7.47 2.78 1.17
N ILE A 58 -6.25 2.77 1.68
CA ILE A 58 -5.21 1.82 1.29
C ILE A 58 -4.93 0.94 2.49
N VAL A 59 -5.12 -0.37 2.32
CA VAL A 59 -4.67 -1.38 3.28
C VAL A 59 -3.35 -1.93 2.76
N LEU A 60 -2.27 -1.68 3.50
CA LEU A 60 -0.94 -2.16 3.16
C LEU A 60 -0.55 -3.24 4.16
N THR A 61 -0.16 -4.41 3.63
CA THR A 61 0.38 -5.53 4.41
C THR A 61 1.86 -5.62 4.13
N THR A 62 2.69 -5.37 5.15
CA THR A 62 4.15 -5.37 5.04
C THR A 62 4.74 -6.69 5.52
N THR A 63 6.02 -6.93 5.19
CA THR A 63 6.73 -8.11 5.69
C THR A 63 7.01 -8.01 7.20
N LEU A 64 7.21 -9.16 7.85
CA LEU A 64 7.50 -9.23 9.28
C LEU A 64 8.98 -8.96 9.62
N ALA A 65 9.85 -8.72 8.62
CA ALA A 65 11.30 -8.65 8.80
C ALA A 65 11.70 -7.64 9.91
N ASN A 66 11.19 -6.41 9.82
CA ASN A 66 11.47 -5.37 10.82
C ASN A 66 10.90 -5.70 12.20
N TYR A 67 9.67 -6.24 12.24
CA TYR A 67 9.04 -6.63 13.51
C TYR A 67 9.85 -7.73 14.21
N CYS A 68 10.16 -8.84 13.52
CA CYS A 68 10.98 -9.91 14.09
C CYS A 68 12.38 -9.43 14.46
N GLY A 69 12.98 -8.54 13.65
CA GLY A 69 14.27 -7.93 13.94
C GLY A 69 14.27 -7.10 15.22
N SER A 70 13.11 -6.57 15.63
CA SER A 70 12.94 -5.86 16.89
C SER A 70 12.83 -6.79 18.13
N LEU A 71 12.48 -8.06 17.95
CA LEU A 71 12.24 -9.02 19.04
C LEU A 71 13.56 -9.57 19.63
N LYS A 72 14.26 -8.76 20.42
CA LYS A 72 15.60 -9.10 20.94
C LYS A 72 15.64 -10.30 21.87
N GLU A 73 14.55 -10.64 22.56
CA GLU A 73 14.49 -11.81 23.46
C GLU A 73 14.06 -13.11 22.77
N ASN A 74 13.54 -13.04 21.53
CA ASN A 74 13.08 -14.22 20.81
C ASN A 74 14.22 -14.84 19.97
N GLN A 75 14.72 -15.99 20.41
CA GLN A 75 15.87 -16.66 19.78
C GLN A 75 15.60 -17.02 18.31
N THR A 76 14.40 -17.50 18.00
CA THR A 76 14.00 -17.87 16.63
C THR A 76 13.92 -16.64 15.73
N ALA A 77 13.33 -15.55 16.22
CA ALA A 77 13.26 -14.29 15.47
C ALA A 77 14.67 -13.75 15.17
N ARG A 78 15.57 -13.74 16.18
CA ARG A 78 16.97 -13.32 15.98
C ARG A 78 17.71 -14.19 14.97
N ALA A 79 17.52 -15.51 15.02
CA ALA A 79 18.16 -16.43 14.08
C ALA A 79 17.65 -16.20 12.65
N TRP A 80 16.34 -15.99 12.48
CA TRP A 80 15.73 -15.68 11.18
C TRP A 80 16.24 -14.35 10.63
N THR A 81 16.34 -13.30 11.46
CA THR A 81 16.72 -11.97 11.00
C THR A 81 18.22 -11.68 11.03
N ARG A 82 19.06 -12.69 11.27
CA ARG A 82 20.51 -12.50 11.51
C ARG A 82 21.27 -11.82 10.36
N SER A 83 20.78 -11.92 9.14
CA SER A 83 21.40 -11.36 7.93
C SER A 83 20.92 -9.95 7.59
N TYR A 84 19.91 -9.42 8.29
CA TYR A 84 19.45 -8.05 8.08
C TYR A 84 20.29 -7.13 8.98
N GLU A 85 21.27 -6.45 8.37
CA GLU A 85 22.16 -5.52 9.08
C GLU A 85 21.45 -4.22 9.48
N THR A 86 20.48 -3.79 8.65
CA THR A 86 19.65 -2.60 8.85
C THR A 86 18.17 -2.94 8.69
N PRO A 87 17.25 -2.13 9.24
CA PRO A 87 15.83 -2.28 8.97
C PRO A 87 15.56 -2.21 7.46
N VAL A 88 14.74 -3.14 6.96
CA VAL A 88 14.32 -3.14 5.56
C VAL A 88 13.36 -1.99 5.31
N SER A 89 13.38 -1.43 4.10
CA SER A 89 12.36 -0.48 3.68
C SER A 89 10.98 -1.13 3.77
N SER A 90 9.99 -0.35 4.21
CA SER A 90 8.64 -0.84 4.47
C SER A 90 7.66 0.33 4.43
N GLY A 91 6.45 0.09 3.92
CA GLY A 91 5.44 1.13 3.80
C GLY A 91 5.21 1.56 2.35
N LEU A 92 4.42 2.63 2.20
CA LEU A 92 4.10 3.25 0.92
C LEU A 92 4.90 4.54 0.77
N VAL A 93 5.59 4.73 -0.36
CA VAL A 93 6.35 5.96 -0.64
C VAL A 93 5.46 7.05 -1.24
N GLY A 94 4.59 6.71 -2.19
CA GLY A 94 3.80 7.72 -2.89
C GLY A 94 2.52 7.21 -3.54
N VAL A 95 1.71 8.16 -4.02
CA VAL A 95 0.49 7.90 -4.80
C VAL A 95 0.50 8.81 -6.01
N GLU A 96 0.36 8.23 -7.19
CA GLU A 96 0.25 8.94 -8.47
C GLU A 96 -1.15 8.76 -9.06
N TRP A 97 -1.63 9.81 -9.71
CA TRP A 97 -2.97 9.90 -10.27
C TRP A 97 -2.88 9.91 -11.79
N GLY A 98 -3.69 9.08 -12.45
CA GLY A 98 -3.90 9.14 -13.90
C GLY A 98 -2.87 8.37 -14.73
N VAL A 99 -2.16 7.42 -14.13
CA VAL A 99 -1.13 6.62 -14.80
C VAL A 99 -1.57 5.15 -14.87
N PRO A 100 -1.54 4.50 -16.06
CA PRO A 100 -1.83 3.07 -16.23
C PRO A 100 -0.63 2.15 -15.98
#